data_AF-M3D089-F1
#
_entry.id   AF-M3D089-F1
#
_cell.length_a   1.000
_cell.length_b   1.000
_cell.length_c   1.000
_cell.angle_alpha   90.00
_cell.angle_beta   90.00
_cell.angle_gamma   90.00
#
_symmetry.space_group_name_H-M   'P 1'
#
loop_
_entity.id
_entity.type
_entity.pdbx_description
1 polymer ?
#
loop_
_entity_poly.entity_id
_entity_poly.type
_entity_poly.pdbx_seq_one_letter_code
_entity_poly.pdbx_strand_id
1 'polypeptide(L)'
;MLHWQQINLNPNNPTNYGKVVASGYGSGCRYDFADWAYVPGGGDYLYTLGVTSGGHQCYLIRWSLATHNCEIIIKFNDLVFANATVFGATYASSDGFLYGSENTLGNIYKVSIQTPYSIVKFADGPASYSNDGARCINNTQPVGNGEGNTPTYGS
;
A
#
# COMPACT_ATOMS: atom_id res chain seq x y z
N MET A 1 8.66 13.93 11.10
CA MET A 1 9.07 12.55 11.47
C MET A 1 7.80 11.75 11.68
N LEU A 2 7.76 10.50 11.23
CA LEU A 2 6.56 9.66 11.34
C LEU A 2 6.52 9.03 12.73
N HIS A 3 5.40 9.13 13.45
CA HIS A 3 5.22 8.46 14.74
C HIS A 3 4.68 7.05 14.49
N TRP A 4 5.26 6.04 15.14
CA TRP A 4 4.84 4.65 14.98
C TRP A 4 4.55 4.00 16.33
N GLN A 5 3.67 3.01 16.30
CA GLN A 5 3.34 2.14 17.43
C GLN A 5 3.26 0.70 16.94
N GLN A 6 3.78 -0.22 17.75
CA GLN A 6 3.65 -1.66 17.55
C GLN A 6 2.69 -2.22 18.59
N ILE A 7 1.65 -2.90 18.13
CA ILE A 7 0.59 -3.46 18.98
C ILE A 7 0.72 -4.97 18.99
N ASN A 8 0.68 -5.59 20.17
CA ASN A 8 0.66 -7.04 20.27
C ASN A 8 -0.73 -7.58 19.95
N LEU A 9 -0.85 -8.28 18.82
CA LEU A 9 -2.08 -8.95 18.38
C LEU A 9 -2.03 -10.47 18.55
N ASN A 10 -1.08 -11.02 19.33
CA ASN A 10 -1.00 -12.45 19.59
C ASN A 10 -2.07 -12.87 20.62
N PRO A 11 -3.11 -13.63 20.23
CA PRO A 11 -4.19 -14.03 21.14
C PRO A 11 -3.70 -14.98 22.24
N ASN A 12 -2.57 -15.67 22.04
CA ASN A 12 -1.98 -16.57 23.03
C ASN A 12 -1.21 -15.81 24.14
N ASN A 13 -1.08 -14.49 24.04
CA ASN A 13 -0.58 -13.63 25.10
C ASN A 13 -1.69 -12.66 25.57
N PRO A 14 -2.71 -13.16 26.27
CA PRO A 14 -3.91 -12.39 26.59
C PRO A 14 -3.63 -11.19 27.50
N THR A 15 -2.61 -11.27 28.36
CA THR A 15 -2.23 -10.17 29.26
C THR A 15 -1.74 -8.94 28.51
N ASN A 16 -1.15 -9.13 27.32
CA ASN A 16 -0.62 -8.05 26.49
C ASN A 16 -1.35 -7.89 25.15
N TYR A 17 -2.43 -8.64 24.91
CA TYR A 17 -3.21 -8.51 23.67
C TYR A 17 -3.81 -7.10 23.57
N GLY A 18 -3.71 -6.49 22.39
CA GLY A 18 -4.20 -5.15 22.10
C GLY A 18 -3.38 -4.01 22.73
N LYS A 19 -2.26 -4.30 23.40
CA LYS A 19 -1.41 -3.28 24.01
C LYS A 19 -0.28 -2.85 23.09
N VAL A 20 0.09 -1.57 23.18
CA VAL A 20 1.33 -1.05 22.60
C VAL A 20 2.52 -1.70 23.31
N VAL A 21 3.38 -2.36 22.54
CA VAL A 21 4.60 -3.02 23.04
C VAL A 21 5.88 -2.28 22.65
N ALA A 22 5.81 -1.40 21.66
CA ALA A 22 6.87 -0.47 21.31
C ALA A 22 6.28 0.76 20.60
N SER A 23 6.97 1.90 20.68
CA SER A 23 6.61 3.11 19.94
C SER A 23 7.84 3.97 19.72
N GLY A 24 7.79 4.85 18.72
CA GLY A 24 8.89 5.78 18.47
C GLY A 24 8.66 6.68 17.27
N TYR A 25 9.76 7.23 16.77
CA TYR A 25 9.78 8.06 15.59
C TYR A 25 10.61 7.39 14.51
N GLY A 26 10.05 7.33 13.30
CA GLY A 26 10.74 6.94 12.09
C GLY A 26 11.11 8.13 11.23
N SER A 27 12.09 7.90 10.38
CA SER A 27 12.62 8.85 9.41
C SER A 27 12.51 8.30 7.98
N GLY A 28 12.93 9.10 7.00
CA GLY A 28 12.98 8.69 5.59
C GLY A 28 11.65 8.76 4.83
N CYS A 29 10.51 8.92 5.50
CA CYS A 29 9.20 9.05 4.87
C CYS A 29 9.06 10.49 4.33
N ARG A 30 9.38 10.70 3.05
CA ARG A 30 9.49 12.03 2.40
C ARG A 30 8.35 12.38 1.45
N TYR A 31 7.47 11.43 1.18
CA TYR A 31 6.40 11.52 0.19
C TYR A 31 5.05 11.35 0.87
N ASP A 32 4.01 11.90 0.24
CA ASP A 32 2.65 11.81 0.74
C ASP A 32 2.06 10.45 0.38
N PHE A 33 1.58 9.72 1.39
CA PHE A 33 0.88 8.43 1.26
C PHE A 33 -0.13 8.30 2.40
N ALA A 34 -1.20 7.54 2.19
CA ALA A 34 -2.25 7.32 3.19
C ALA A 34 -2.12 5.93 3.85
N ASP A 35 -1.97 4.90 3.03
CA ASP A 35 -2.01 3.50 3.45
C ASP A 35 -0.69 2.77 3.23
N TRP A 36 -0.58 1.57 3.79
CA TRP A 36 0.52 0.61 3.56
C TRP A 36 0.01 -0.85 3.59
N ALA A 37 0.78 -1.76 3.01
CA ALA A 37 0.44 -3.18 2.99
C ALA A 37 1.66 -4.09 3.20
N TYR A 38 1.46 -5.19 3.92
CA TYR A 38 2.40 -6.31 3.89
C TYR A 38 2.22 -7.09 2.58
N VAL A 39 3.30 -7.29 1.83
CA VAL A 39 3.27 -8.04 0.56
C VAL A 39 3.85 -9.43 0.78
N PRO A 40 3.11 -10.52 0.49
CA PRO A 40 3.65 -11.88 0.57
C PRO A 40 4.94 -12.04 -0.26
N GLY A 41 6.01 -12.55 0.36
CA GLY A 41 7.33 -12.67 -0.26
C GLY A 41 8.14 -11.37 -0.31
N GLY A 42 7.63 -10.26 0.22
CA GLY A 42 8.30 -8.96 0.27
C GLY A 42 9.25 -8.74 1.45
N GLY A 43 9.43 -9.73 2.33
CA GLY A 43 10.27 -9.63 3.54
C GLY A 43 9.61 -8.85 4.69
N ASP A 44 10.42 -8.44 5.67
CA ASP A 44 9.98 -7.77 6.91
C ASP A 44 9.74 -6.25 6.70
N TYR A 45 8.85 -5.96 5.76
CA TYR A 45 8.53 -4.60 5.35
C TYR A 45 7.03 -4.40 5.15
N LEU A 46 6.58 -3.15 5.33
CA LEU A 46 5.31 -2.66 4.79
C LEU A 46 5.60 -1.83 3.54
N TYR A 47 4.80 -1.95 2.50
CA TYR A 47 4.99 -1.27 1.22
C TYR A 47 3.85 -0.28 0.97
N THR A 48 4.17 0.84 0.31
CA THR A 48 3.20 1.87 -0.07
C THR A 48 3.60 2.55 -1.38
N LEU A 49 2.63 3.23 -2.00
CA LEU A 49 2.86 4.16 -3.08
C LEU A 49 2.72 5.58 -2.55
N GLY A 50 3.82 6.33 -2.60
CA GLY A 50 3.84 7.74 -2.24
C GLY A 50 3.91 8.64 -3.45
N VAL A 51 3.52 9.90 -3.26
CA VAL A 51 3.64 10.95 -4.26
C VAL A 51 4.45 12.14 -3.75
N THR A 52 5.07 12.91 -4.65
CA THR A 52 5.63 14.23 -4.29
C THR A 52 4.58 15.11 -3.64
N SER A 53 5.01 16.05 -2.79
CA SER A 53 4.18 17.20 -2.41
C SER A 53 3.65 17.88 -3.67
N GLY A 54 2.33 17.98 -3.78
CA GLY A 54 1.62 18.38 -5.01
C GLY A 54 1.04 17.22 -5.83
N GLY A 55 1.26 15.96 -5.45
CA GLY A 55 0.50 14.80 -5.91
C GLY A 55 0.79 14.28 -7.32
N HIS A 56 1.90 14.68 -7.96
CA HIS A 56 2.14 14.38 -9.37
C HIS A 56 3.06 13.18 -9.65
N GLN A 57 4.14 13.00 -8.90
CA GLN A 57 5.13 11.98 -9.19
C GLN A 57 5.02 10.80 -8.23
N CYS A 58 4.85 9.58 -8.75
CA CYS A 58 4.75 8.35 -7.95
C CYS A 58 6.12 7.73 -7.59
N TYR A 59 6.20 7.19 -6.37
CA TYR A 59 7.33 6.43 -5.82
C TYR A 59 6.84 5.15 -5.15
N LEU A 60 7.63 4.08 -5.28
CA LEU A 60 7.51 2.91 -4.41
C LEU A 60 8.36 3.13 -3.15
N ILE A 61 7.74 2.96 -2.00
CA ILE A 61 8.36 3.17 -0.68
C ILE A 61 8.10 1.93 0.15
N ARG A 62 9.05 1.57 1.02
CA ARG A 62 8.83 0.56 2.05
C ARG A 62 9.21 1.07 3.43
N TRP A 63 8.59 0.52 4.45
CA TRP A 63 8.90 0.73 5.86
C TRP A 63 9.50 -0.54 6.45
N SER A 64 10.69 -0.45 7.05
CA SER A 64 11.33 -1.58 7.71
C SER A 64 10.69 -1.86 9.06
N LEU A 65 10.21 -3.09 9.27
CA LEU A 65 9.73 -3.54 10.58
C LEU A 65 10.86 -3.74 11.60
N ALA A 66 12.11 -3.83 11.13
CA ALA A 66 13.28 -3.95 11.99
C ALA A 66 13.83 -2.59 12.43
N THR A 67 14.03 -1.67 11.48
CA THR A 67 14.68 -0.38 11.76
C THR A 67 13.70 0.76 12.01
N HIS A 68 12.41 0.57 11.75
CA HIS A 68 11.37 1.58 11.89
C HIS A 68 11.65 2.85 11.10
N ASN A 69 12.09 2.69 9.84
CA ASN A 69 12.35 3.79 8.92
C ASN A 69 11.78 3.48 7.53
N CYS A 70 11.41 4.52 6.80
CA CYS A 70 11.08 4.41 5.38
C CYS A 70 12.34 4.36 4.51
N GLU A 71 12.28 3.57 3.45
CA GLU A 71 13.24 3.45 2.38
C GLU A 71 12.53 3.71 1.04
N ILE A 72 13.06 4.66 0.26
CA ILE A 72 12.56 4.94 -1.09
C ILE A 72 13.20 3.93 -2.03
N ILE A 73 12.39 3.07 -2.65
CA ILE A 73 12.88 2.00 -3.54
C ILE A 73 13.16 2.56 -4.92
N ILE A 74 12.14 3.19 -5.54
CA ILE A 74 12.23 3.69 -6.90
C ILE A 74 11.23 4.82 -7.14
N LYS A 75 11.60 5.72 -8.07
CA LYS A 75 10.71 6.68 -8.72
C LYS A 75 10.20 6.07 -10.03
N PHE A 76 8.88 6.02 -10.22
CA PHE A 76 8.31 5.58 -11.49
C PHE A 76 8.26 6.73 -12.48
N ASN A 77 9.32 6.94 -13.26
CA ASN A 77 9.44 8.09 -14.17
C ASN A 77 8.30 8.16 -15.21
N ASP A 78 7.76 7.02 -15.61
CA ASP A 78 6.69 6.94 -16.61
C ASP A 78 5.28 7.16 -16.02
N LEU A 79 5.17 7.31 -14.69
CA LEU A 79 3.91 7.59 -14.01
C LEU A 79 3.94 8.99 -13.38
N VAL A 80 3.46 9.96 -14.17
CA VAL A 80 3.23 11.34 -13.76
C VAL A 80 1.76 11.67 -13.94
N PHE A 81 1.10 12.06 -12.85
CA PHE A 81 -0.32 12.40 -12.88
C PHE A 81 -0.53 13.82 -13.42
N ALA A 82 -1.44 13.98 -14.37
CA ALA A 82 -1.81 15.30 -14.90
C ALA A 82 -2.49 16.18 -13.83
N ASN A 83 -3.32 15.56 -12.99
CA ASN A 83 -3.93 16.19 -11.82
C ASN A 83 -3.27 15.65 -10.55
N ALA A 84 -3.09 16.52 -9.56
CA ALA A 84 -2.61 16.11 -8.25
C ALA A 84 -3.50 14.98 -7.68
N THR A 85 -2.89 13.94 -7.15
CA THR A 85 -3.59 12.85 -6.48
C THR A 85 -2.76 12.27 -5.35
N VAL A 86 -3.37 11.38 -4.56
CA VAL A 86 -2.72 10.49 -3.61
C VAL A 86 -3.28 9.09 -3.79
N PHE A 87 -2.49 8.08 -3.45
CA PHE A 87 -3.01 6.74 -3.26
C PHE A 87 -3.66 6.66 -1.89
N GLY A 88 -5.00 6.73 -1.85
CA GLY A 88 -5.73 6.62 -0.59
C GLY A 88 -5.67 5.19 -0.03
N ALA A 89 -5.67 4.19 -0.91
CA ALA A 89 -5.65 2.79 -0.53
C ALA A 89 -4.46 2.06 -1.15
N THR A 90 -3.79 1.25 -0.33
CA THR A 90 -2.79 0.29 -0.80
C THR A 90 -3.04 -1.08 -0.20
N TYR A 91 -2.98 -2.12 -1.03
CA TYR A 91 -3.26 -3.48 -0.60
C TYR A 91 -2.39 -4.47 -1.38
N ALA A 92 -2.15 -5.62 -0.79
CA ALA A 92 -1.38 -6.69 -1.42
C ALA A 92 -2.28 -7.87 -1.77
N SER A 93 -1.73 -8.78 -2.57
CA SER A 93 -2.41 -9.98 -3.00
C SER A 93 -1.49 -11.19 -2.89
N SER A 94 -2.09 -12.40 -2.86
CA SER A 94 -1.39 -13.68 -2.75
C SER A 94 -0.42 -13.93 -3.90
N ASP A 95 -0.57 -13.24 -5.03
CA ASP A 95 0.33 -13.26 -6.18
C ASP A 95 1.61 -12.43 -5.98
N GLY A 96 1.81 -11.83 -4.80
CA GLY A 96 3.05 -11.14 -4.43
C GLY A 96 3.18 -9.72 -4.99
N PHE A 97 2.09 -9.15 -5.52
CA PHE A 97 2.06 -7.78 -6.01
C PHE A 97 1.45 -6.83 -4.98
N LEU A 98 1.89 -5.57 -5.06
CA LEU A 98 1.23 -4.44 -4.41
C LEU A 98 0.25 -3.82 -5.39
N TYR A 99 -0.85 -3.32 -4.87
CA TYR A 99 -1.86 -2.57 -5.62
C TYR A 99 -2.11 -1.25 -4.91
N GLY A 100 -2.31 -0.18 -5.69
CA GLY A 100 -2.67 1.13 -5.17
C GLY A 100 -3.80 1.75 -5.96
N SER A 101 -4.77 2.32 -5.25
CA SER A 101 -5.90 3.04 -5.84
C SER A 101 -5.71 4.54 -5.63
N GLU A 102 -5.56 5.31 -6.70
CA GLU A 102 -5.46 6.77 -6.59
C GLU A 102 -6.85 7.42 -6.53
N ASN A 103 -6.93 8.52 -5.79
CA ASN A 103 -8.20 9.18 -5.42
C ASN A 103 -8.84 9.94 -6.58
N THR A 104 -8.04 10.58 -7.43
CA THR A 104 -8.51 11.63 -8.33
C THR A 104 -9.28 11.06 -9.53
N LEU A 105 -8.77 10.01 -10.17
CA LEU A 105 -9.46 9.35 -11.29
C LEU A 105 -9.91 7.93 -10.93
N GLY A 106 -9.56 7.41 -9.75
CA GLY A 106 -9.92 6.06 -9.34
C GLY A 106 -9.08 4.96 -10.01
N ASN A 107 -7.98 5.30 -10.68
CA ASN A 107 -7.14 4.28 -11.33
C ASN A 107 -6.53 3.36 -10.26
N ILE A 108 -6.58 2.05 -10.53
CA ILE A 108 -5.90 1.04 -9.73
C ILE A 108 -4.65 0.61 -10.49
N TYR A 109 -3.51 0.68 -9.83
CA TYR A 109 -2.21 0.28 -10.36
C TYR A 109 -1.74 -1.01 -9.71
N LYS A 110 -1.18 -1.92 -10.52
CA LYS A 110 -0.48 -3.13 -10.07
C LYS A 110 1.02 -2.90 -10.11
N VAL A 111 1.72 -3.30 -9.04
CA VAL A 111 3.13 -2.94 -8.81
C VAL A 111 3.95 -4.17 -8.46
N SER A 112 5.02 -4.40 -9.23
CA SER A 112 6.07 -5.36 -8.88
C SER A 112 6.99 -4.73 -7.86
N ILE A 113 7.07 -5.32 -6.66
CA ILE A 113 8.00 -4.92 -5.61
C ILE A 113 9.36 -5.65 -5.70
N GLN A 114 9.55 -6.47 -6.73
CA GLN A 114 10.79 -7.20 -7.01
C GLN A 114 11.45 -6.63 -8.27
N THR A 115 12.76 -6.77 -8.40
CA THR A 115 13.49 -6.36 -9.60
C THR A 115 13.17 -7.30 -10.78
N PRO A 116 12.88 -6.77 -11.98
CA PRO A 116 12.71 -5.35 -12.31
C PRO A 116 11.41 -4.77 -11.72
N TYR A 117 11.54 -3.63 -11.03
CA TYR A 117 10.39 -2.91 -10.49
C TYR A 117 9.53 -2.37 -11.62
N SER A 118 8.21 -2.48 -11.49
CA SER A 118 7.28 -2.02 -12.52
C SER A 118 5.96 -1.57 -11.90
N ILE A 119 5.29 -0.68 -12.60
CA ILE A 119 3.94 -0.22 -12.28
C ILE A 119 3.13 -0.17 -13.57
N VAL A 120 1.92 -0.71 -13.54
CA VAL A 120 1.00 -0.69 -14.67
C VAL A 120 -0.40 -0.35 -14.19
N LYS A 121 -1.15 0.44 -14.98
CA LYS A 121 -2.59 0.58 -14.74
C LYS A 121 -3.23 -0.80 -14.93
N PHE A 122 -4.01 -1.21 -13.95
CA PHE A 122 -4.60 -2.54 -13.87
C PHE A 122 -6.13 -2.49 -14.03
N ALA A 123 -6.79 -1.52 -13.40
CA ALA A 123 -8.24 -1.38 -13.48
C ALA A 123 -8.67 0.07 -13.20
N ASP A 124 -9.96 0.34 -13.44
CA ASP A 124 -10.65 1.55 -13.03
C ASP A 124 -11.55 1.23 -11.82
N GLY A 125 -11.37 1.99 -10.74
CA GLY A 125 -12.27 2.06 -9.61
C GLY A 125 -13.07 3.37 -9.61
N PRO A 126 -13.93 3.59 -8.60
CA PRO A 126 -14.61 4.87 -8.45
C PRO A 126 -13.62 5.97 -8.04
N ALA A 127 -13.67 7.11 -8.73
CA ALA A 127 -13.01 8.33 -8.28
C ALA A 127 -13.62 8.79 -6.94
N SER A 128 -12.77 9.20 -6.00
CA SER A 128 -13.18 9.67 -4.68
C SER A 128 -12.12 10.57 -4.07
N TYR A 129 -12.52 11.63 -3.39
CA TYR A 129 -11.60 12.48 -2.63
C TYR A 129 -10.88 11.72 -1.50
N SER A 130 -11.48 10.62 -1.04
CA SER A 130 -10.92 9.71 -0.03
C SER A 130 -11.27 8.28 -0.42
N ASN A 131 -10.28 7.43 -0.68
CA ASN A 131 -10.47 5.99 -0.70
C ASN A 131 -9.61 5.37 0.41
N ASP A 132 -10.14 4.36 1.09
CA ASP A 132 -9.45 3.55 2.08
C ASP A 132 -9.72 2.09 1.70
N GLY A 133 -8.73 1.21 1.86
CA GLY A 133 -8.92 -0.17 1.43
C GLY A 133 -7.93 -1.12 2.07
N ALA A 134 -8.47 -2.16 2.71
CA ALA A 134 -7.69 -3.28 3.21
C ALA A 134 -8.15 -4.57 2.55
N ARG A 135 -7.21 -5.49 2.31
CA ARG A 135 -7.52 -6.85 1.84
C ARG A 135 -7.24 -7.85 2.95
N CYS A 136 -8.13 -8.83 3.11
CA CYS A 136 -7.89 -9.95 4.02
C CYS A 136 -6.67 -10.78 3.56
N ILE A 137 -5.74 -11.02 4.48
CA ILE A 137 -4.52 -11.81 4.21
C ILE A 137 -4.81 -13.25 3.77
N ASN A 138 -5.96 -13.80 4.21
CA ASN A 138 -6.41 -15.15 3.86
C ASN A 138 -7.19 -15.22 2.54
N ASN A 139 -7.38 -14.10 1.83
CA ASN A 139 -7.99 -14.14 0.51
C ASN A 139 -6.95 -14.71 -0.48
N THR A 140 -7.17 -15.95 -0.92
CA THR A 140 -6.24 -16.68 -1.78
C THR A 140 -6.37 -16.29 -3.25
N GLN A 141 -7.46 -15.64 -3.65
CA GLN A 141 -7.67 -15.22 -5.04
C GLN A 141 -6.75 -14.05 -5.40
N PRO A 142 -6.29 -13.90 -6.64
CA PRO A 142 -5.68 -12.66 -7.11
C PRO A 142 -6.69 -11.49 -7.09
N VAL A 143 -6.21 -10.24 -7.01
CA VAL A 143 -7.07 -9.08 -7.30
C VAL A 143 -7.34 -9.07 -8.80
N GLY A 144 -8.52 -9.53 -9.21
CA GLY A 144 -9.08 -9.45 -10.56
C GLY A 144 -8.19 -9.96 -11.70
N ASN A 145 -8.70 -10.79 -12.59
CA ASN A 145 -7.99 -11.20 -13.80
C ASN A 145 -8.35 -10.27 -14.97
N GLY A 146 -8.36 -8.95 -14.80
CA GLY A 146 -8.46 -7.96 -15.89
C GLY A 146 -9.66 -8.03 -16.85
N GLU A 147 -10.54 -9.01 -16.70
CA GLU A 147 -11.72 -9.23 -17.55
C GLU A 147 -12.97 -8.97 -16.72
N GLY A 148 -13.64 -7.86 -17.02
CA GLY A 148 -15.07 -7.52 -16.91
C GLY A 148 -16.07 -8.33 -16.06
N ASN A 149 -15.68 -9.04 -15.01
CA ASN A 149 -16.60 -9.73 -14.12
C ASN A 149 -16.79 -8.90 -12.86
N THR A 150 -17.81 -8.05 -12.90
CA THR A 150 -18.49 -7.52 -11.71
C THR A 150 -18.73 -8.66 -10.72
N PRO A 151 -18.12 -8.66 -9.53
CA PRO A 151 -18.50 -9.60 -8.49
C PRO A 151 -19.91 -9.22 -8.03
N THR A 152 -20.89 -10.04 -8.37
CA THR A 152 -22.23 -9.95 -7.76
C THR A 152 -22.08 -10.38 -6.30
N TYR A 153 -22.05 -9.43 -5.38
CA TYR A 153 -22.27 -9.72 -3.97
C TYR A 153 -23.78 -9.89 -3.77
N GLY A 154 -24.21 -11.14 -3.56
CA GLY A 154 -25.58 -11.45 -3.15
C GLY A 154 -25.89 -10.83 -1.79
N SER A 155 -27.12 -10.34 -1.66
CA SER A 155 -27.76 -9.77 -0.48
C SER A 155 -27.74 -10.69 0.74
#